data_AF-A0A835AVR9-F1
#
_entry.id   AF-A0A835AVR9-F1
#
_cell.length_a   1.000
_cell.length_b   1.000
_cell.length_c   1.000
_cell.angle_alpha   90.00
_cell.angle_beta   90.00
_cell.angle_gamma   90.00
#
_symmetry.space_group_name_H-M   'P 1'
#
loop_
_entity.id
_entity.type
_entity.pdbx_description
1 polymer ?
#
loop_
_entity_poly.entity_id
_entity_poly.type
_entity_poly.pdbx_seq_one_letter_code
_entity_poly.pdbx_strand_id
1 'polypeptide(L)'
;MTVYAVAAANRATKRYDDTVYEMAKIVSGGLPGDERAAYLSCTNRYATARLQMVAVVSDMNGCQFAQTMREYVEAVAAVNTCGEKLSPGWPLVADVAGDLDVTTVAANLRALVIGRSTSKP
;
A
#
# COMPACT_ATOMS: atom_id res chain seq x y z
N MET A 1 -3.70 18.94 9.33
CA MET A 1 -3.66 17.46 9.49
C MET A 1 -3.92 16.76 8.16
N THR A 2 -4.96 17.13 7.40
CA THR A 2 -5.24 16.63 6.04
C THR A 2 -4.03 16.69 5.10
N VAL A 3 -3.28 17.79 5.08
CA VAL A 3 -2.06 17.94 4.26
C VAL A 3 -1.02 16.86 4.55
N TYR A 4 -0.81 16.48 5.81
CA TYR A 4 0.12 15.41 6.17
C TYR A 4 -0.39 14.03 5.74
N ALA A 5 -1.69 13.77 5.86
CA ALA A 5 -2.30 12.52 5.41
C ALA A 5 -2.22 12.39 3.87
N VAL A 6 -2.49 13.47 3.13
CA VAL A 6 -2.31 13.55 1.67
C VAL A 6 -0.85 13.34 1.29
N ALA A 7 0.09 14.01 1.96
CA ALA A 7 1.52 13.84 1.71
C ALA A 7 1.98 12.40 1.95
N ALA A 8 1.49 11.76 3.03
CA ALA A 8 1.80 10.36 3.33
C ALA A 8 1.21 9.41 2.29
N ALA A 9 -0.02 9.62 1.84
CA ALA A 9 -0.65 8.81 0.78
C ALA A 9 0.11 8.95 -0.55
N ASN A 10 0.47 10.16 -0.96
CA ASN A 10 1.30 10.39 -2.16
C ASN A 10 2.68 9.74 -2.04
N ARG A 11 3.29 9.79 -0.85
CA ARG A 11 4.57 9.11 -0.60
C ARG A 11 4.42 7.59 -0.72
N ALA A 12 3.33 7.02 -0.20
CA ALA A 12 3.03 5.59 -0.34
C ALA A 12 2.90 5.21 -1.82
N THR A 13 2.08 5.94 -2.60
CA THR A 13 1.92 5.73 -4.04
C THR A 13 3.25 5.76 -4.80
N LYS A 14 4.13 6.73 -4.51
CA LYS A 14 5.44 6.79 -5.16
C LYS A 14 6.29 5.56 -4.83
N ARG A 15 6.33 5.16 -3.56
CA ARG A 15 7.09 3.97 -3.14
C ARG A 15 6.55 2.70 -3.79
N TYR A 16 5.24 2.57 -3.92
CA TYR A 16 4.62 1.46 -4.63
C TYR A 16 5.11 1.36 -6.07
N ASP A 17 5.15 2.49 -6.78
CA ASP A 17 5.63 2.54 -8.16
C ASP A 17 7.12 2.14 -8.25
N ASP A 18 7.96 2.60 -7.32
CA ASP A 18 9.38 2.22 -7.21
C ASP A 18 9.55 0.70 -6.94
N THR A 19 8.81 0.16 -5.97
CA THR A 19 8.83 -1.27 -5.60
C THR A 19 8.35 -2.14 -6.76
N VAL A 20 7.26 -1.78 -7.44
CA VAL A 20 6.76 -2.51 -8.62
C VAL A 20 7.76 -2.49 -9.76
N TYR A 21 8.46 -1.37 -9.97
CA TYR A 21 9.53 -1.28 -10.96
C TYR A 21 10.66 -2.27 -10.68
N GLU A 22 11.11 -2.36 -9.43
CA GLU A 22 12.13 -3.34 -9.04
C GLU A 22 11.62 -4.79 -9.12
N MET A 23 10.36 -5.05 -8.74
CA MET A 23 9.73 -6.36 -8.96
C MET A 23 9.76 -6.78 -10.43
N ALA A 24 9.44 -5.86 -11.34
CA ALA A 24 9.47 -6.13 -12.78
C ALA A 24 10.89 -6.47 -13.26
N LYS A 25 11.92 -5.74 -12.80
CA LYS A 25 13.33 -6.03 -13.13
C LYS A 25 13.74 -7.43 -12.68
N ILE A 26 13.38 -7.83 -11.46
CA ILE A 26 13.70 -9.16 -10.92
C ILE A 26 13.00 -10.24 -11.75
N VAL A 27 11.70 -10.07 -12.03
CA VAL A 27 10.94 -11.02 -12.86
C VAL A 27 11.56 -11.17 -14.26
N SER A 28 12.03 -10.08 -14.87
CA SER A 28 12.73 -10.10 -16.15
C SER A 28 14.12 -10.75 -16.08
N GLY A 29 14.79 -10.68 -14.93
CA GLY A 29 16.09 -11.31 -14.69
C GLY A 29 16.05 -12.84 -14.55
N GLY A 30 14.85 -13.40 -14.36
CA GLY A 30 14.63 -14.84 -14.23
C GLY A 30 14.39 -15.25 -12.78
N LEU A 31 13.22 -15.83 -12.53
CA LEU A 31 12.81 -16.38 -11.24
C LEU A 31 12.25 -17.80 -11.43
N PRO A 32 12.43 -18.71 -10.46
CA PRO A 32 11.70 -19.98 -10.41
C PRO A 32 10.19 -19.75 -10.39
N GLY A 33 9.40 -20.76 -10.79
CA GLY A 33 7.96 -20.62 -11.05
C GLY A 33 7.16 -20.04 -9.88
N ASP A 34 7.33 -20.57 -8.67
CA ASP A 34 6.60 -20.12 -7.48
C ASP A 34 7.02 -18.70 -7.07
N GLU A 35 8.30 -18.37 -7.20
CA GLU A 35 8.81 -17.03 -6.91
C GLU A 35 8.25 -16.01 -7.89
N ARG A 36 8.29 -16.34 -9.19
CA ARG A 36 7.71 -15.50 -10.24
C ARG A 36 6.22 -15.26 -9.99
N ALA A 37 5.48 -16.29 -9.60
CA ALA A 37 4.06 -16.18 -9.27
C ALA A 37 3.82 -15.26 -8.05
N ALA A 38 4.65 -15.35 -7.02
CA ALA A 38 4.58 -14.46 -5.86
C ALA A 38 4.81 -12.98 -6.25
N TYR A 39 5.84 -12.70 -7.05
CA TYR A 39 6.12 -11.33 -7.53
C TYR A 39 5.01 -10.75 -8.43
N LEU A 40 4.44 -11.57 -9.32
CA LEU A 40 3.30 -11.16 -10.14
C LEU A 40 2.04 -10.91 -9.28
N SER A 41 1.79 -11.77 -8.29
CA SER A 41 0.72 -11.55 -7.32
C SER A 41 0.94 -10.26 -6.52
N CYS A 42 2.18 -9.97 -6.11
CA CYS A 42 2.53 -8.73 -5.42
C CYS A 42 2.26 -7.51 -6.30
N THR A 43 2.67 -7.54 -7.56
CA THR A 43 2.43 -6.45 -8.53
C THR A 43 0.93 -6.09 -8.60
N ASN A 44 0.05 -7.10 -8.69
CA ASN A 44 -1.40 -6.86 -8.68
C ASN A 44 -1.90 -6.26 -7.37
N ARG A 45 -1.34 -6.68 -6.22
CA ARG A 45 -1.70 -6.10 -4.91
C ARG A 45 -1.26 -4.66 -4.78
N TYR A 46 -0.05 -4.31 -5.26
CA TYR A 46 0.42 -2.94 -5.31
C TYR A 46 -0.45 -2.06 -6.22
N ALA A 47 -0.93 -2.60 -7.36
CA ALA A 47 -1.89 -1.90 -8.20
C ALA A 47 -3.20 -1.59 -7.44
N THR A 48 -3.73 -2.56 -6.67
CA THR A 48 -4.88 -2.32 -5.78
C THR A 48 -4.57 -1.24 -4.74
N ALA A 49 -3.46 -1.37 -4.00
CA ALA A 49 -3.08 -0.41 -2.96
C ALA A 49 -2.90 1.01 -3.52
N ARG A 50 -2.33 1.11 -4.72
CA ARG A 50 -2.15 2.37 -5.44
C ARG A 50 -3.48 3.02 -5.78
N LEU A 51 -4.43 2.28 -6.36
CA LEU A 51 -5.76 2.79 -6.69
C LEU A 51 -6.46 3.32 -5.44
N GLN A 52 -6.38 2.58 -4.33
CA GLN A 52 -6.96 3.00 -3.06
C GLN A 52 -6.31 4.27 -2.50
N MET A 53 -4.97 4.39 -2.54
CA MET A 53 -4.29 5.60 -2.08
C MET A 53 -4.59 6.84 -2.95
N VAL A 54 -4.79 6.65 -4.26
CA VAL A 54 -5.21 7.74 -5.15
C VAL A 54 -6.64 8.18 -4.83
N ALA A 55 -7.55 7.24 -4.60
CA ALA A 55 -8.92 7.54 -4.17
C ALA A 55 -8.93 8.32 -2.86
N VAL A 56 -8.15 7.87 -1.87
CA VAL A 56 -7.92 8.56 -0.59
C VAL A 56 -7.48 10.02 -0.77
N VAL A 57 -6.54 10.29 -1.68
CA VAL A 57 -6.07 11.66 -1.95
C VAL A 57 -7.17 12.50 -2.59
N SER A 58 -7.92 11.94 -3.54
CA SER A 58 -9.06 12.60 -4.17
C SER A 58 -10.15 12.95 -3.15
N ASP A 59 -10.53 11.97 -2.32
CA ASP A 59 -11.49 12.10 -1.23
C ASP A 59 -11.10 13.19 -0.25
N MET A 60 -9.84 13.21 0.21
CA MET A 60 -9.36 14.23 1.14
C MET A 60 -9.36 15.64 0.53
N ASN A 61 -9.01 15.77 -0.74
CA ASN A 61 -9.05 17.07 -1.44
C ASN A 61 -10.49 17.54 -1.70
N GLY A 62 -11.42 16.60 -1.92
CA GLY A 62 -12.85 16.87 -2.13
C GLY A 62 -13.68 16.94 -0.85
N CYS A 63 -13.08 16.80 0.34
CA CYS A 63 -13.77 16.68 1.62
C CYS A 63 -14.78 15.51 1.70
N GLN A 64 -14.54 14.42 0.96
CA GLN A 64 -15.40 13.24 0.87
C GLN A 64 -14.84 12.12 1.75
N PHE A 65 -15.10 12.15 3.06
CA PHE A 65 -14.41 11.27 4.01
C PHE A 65 -15.06 9.91 4.29
N ALA A 66 -16.25 9.68 3.75
CA ALA A 66 -17.07 8.51 4.09
C ALA A 66 -16.42 7.18 3.66
N GLN A 67 -15.64 7.18 2.57
CA GLN A 67 -15.05 5.98 1.97
C GLN A 67 -13.57 5.84 2.28
N THR A 68 -12.86 6.95 2.49
CA THR A 68 -11.42 7.04 2.81
C THR A 68 -10.93 6.01 3.83
N MET A 69 -11.75 5.66 4.83
CA MET A 69 -11.39 4.69 5.85
C MET A 69 -11.21 3.26 5.31
N ARG A 70 -12.14 2.86 4.44
CA ARG A 70 -12.12 1.55 3.80
C ARG A 70 -10.95 1.46 2.83
N GLU A 71 -10.70 2.52 2.06
CA GLU A 71 -9.62 2.60 1.09
C GLU A 71 -8.24 2.42 1.76
N TYR A 72 -7.99 3.08 2.89
CA TYR A 72 -6.76 2.86 3.66
C TYR A 72 -6.63 1.42 4.17
N VAL A 73 -7.70 0.81 4.69
CA VAL A 73 -7.68 -0.58 5.17
C VAL A 73 -7.39 -1.54 4.02
N GLU A 74 -8.01 -1.34 2.86
CA GLU A 74 -7.78 -2.16 1.68
C GLU A 74 -6.35 -2.00 1.14
N ALA A 75 -5.80 -0.78 1.17
CA ALA A 75 -4.41 -0.53 0.80
C ALA A 75 -3.42 -1.26 1.73
N VAL A 76 -3.60 -1.14 3.05
CA VAL A 76 -2.79 -1.85 4.05
C VAL A 76 -2.87 -3.37 3.85
N ALA A 77 -4.08 -3.89 3.69
CA ALA A 77 -4.29 -5.32 3.48
C ALA A 77 -3.61 -5.82 2.21
N ALA A 78 -3.68 -5.06 1.11
CA ALA A 78 -3.06 -5.44 -0.15
C ALA A 78 -1.52 -5.51 -0.04
N VAL A 79 -0.88 -4.51 0.58
CA VAL A 79 0.58 -4.52 0.78
C VAL A 79 0.99 -5.64 1.73
N ASN A 80 0.25 -5.85 2.82
CA ASN A 80 0.51 -6.95 3.77
C ASN A 80 0.41 -8.34 3.11
N THR A 81 -0.63 -8.57 2.30
CA THR A 81 -0.78 -9.83 1.55
C THR A 81 0.37 -10.07 0.56
N CYS A 82 1.00 -9.01 0.04
CA CYS A 82 2.23 -9.20 -0.72
C CYS A 82 3.36 -9.71 0.18
N GLY A 83 3.59 -9.06 1.33
CA GLY A 83 4.62 -9.46 2.30
C GLY A 83 4.48 -10.91 2.77
N GLU A 84 3.26 -11.36 3.07
CA GLU A 84 2.98 -12.75 3.49
C GLU A 84 3.33 -13.81 2.44
N LYS A 85 3.39 -13.45 1.16
CA LYS A 85 3.71 -14.36 0.06
C LYS A 85 5.20 -14.38 -0.29
N LEU A 86 5.99 -13.44 0.23
CA LEU A 86 7.43 -13.41 0.01
C LEU A 86 8.13 -14.33 1.00
N SER A 87 9.08 -15.12 0.50
CA SER A 87 9.87 -15.99 1.37
C SER A 87 10.97 -15.19 2.08
N PRO A 88 11.32 -15.54 3.34
CA PRO A 88 12.42 -14.89 4.05
C PRO A 88 13.75 -14.97 3.27
N GLY A 89 14.50 -13.87 3.26
CA GLY A 89 15.79 -13.78 2.55
C GLY A 89 15.67 -13.44 1.06
N TRP A 90 14.46 -13.26 0.53
CA TRP A 90 14.28 -12.84 -0.85
C TRP A 90 14.48 -11.33 -1.04
N PRO A 91 14.82 -10.91 -2.27
CA PRO A 91 14.86 -9.48 -2.61
C PRO A 91 13.53 -8.80 -2.30
N LEU A 92 13.59 -7.50 -1.99
CA LEU A 92 12.44 -6.63 -1.69
C LEU A 92 11.62 -6.94 -0.44
N VAL A 93 11.94 -7.95 0.37
CA VAL A 93 11.23 -8.19 1.66
C VAL A 93 11.29 -6.93 2.55
N ALA A 94 12.45 -6.28 2.63
CA ALA A 94 12.62 -5.05 3.39
C ALA A 94 11.87 -3.86 2.77
N ASP A 95 11.82 -3.79 1.44
CA ASP A 95 11.11 -2.72 0.72
C ASP A 95 9.60 -2.83 0.93
N VAL A 96 9.05 -4.05 0.82
CA VAL A 96 7.63 -4.31 1.06
C VAL A 96 7.24 -4.04 2.52
N ALA A 97 8.11 -4.39 3.48
CA ALA A 97 7.90 -4.04 4.88
C ALA A 97 7.90 -2.50 5.09
N GLY A 98 8.85 -1.80 4.48
CA GLY A 98 8.89 -0.33 4.53
C GLY A 98 7.68 0.33 3.86
N ASP A 99 7.16 -0.26 2.79
CA ASP A 99 5.95 0.20 2.12
C ASP A 99 4.73 0.00 3.02
N LEU A 100 4.62 -1.14 3.71
CA LEU A 100 3.58 -1.40 4.69
C LEU A 100 3.61 -0.39 5.84
N ASP A 101 4.79 -0.05 6.35
CA ASP A 101 4.96 0.94 7.41
C ASP A 101 4.46 2.32 6.96
N VAL A 102 4.87 2.79 5.78
CA VAL A 102 4.43 4.08 5.22
C VAL A 102 2.92 4.09 4.98
N THR A 103 2.36 2.99 4.49
CA THR A 103 0.92 2.79 4.27
C THR A 103 0.15 2.91 5.59
N THR A 104 0.66 2.26 6.63
CA THR A 104 0.07 2.26 7.98
C THR A 104 0.14 3.64 8.62
N VAL A 105 1.26 4.35 8.46
CA VAL A 105 1.38 5.74 8.90
C VAL A 105 0.34 6.63 8.21
N ALA A 106 0.15 6.48 6.90
CA ALA A 106 -0.85 7.25 6.17
C ALA A 106 -2.28 6.98 6.69
N ALA A 107 -2.62 5.71 6.93
CA ALA A 107 -3.90 5.31 7.52
C ALA A 107 -4.11 5.87 8.94
N ASN A 108 -3.06 5.85 9.77
CA ASN A 108 -3.11 6.40 11.13
C ASN A 108 -3.26 7.92 11.14
N LEU A 109 -2.59 8.64 10.23
CA LEU A 109 -2.76 10.08 10.08
C LEU A 109 -4.19 10.43 9.69
N ARG A 110 -4.83 9.64 8.83
CA ARG A 110 -6.27 9.79 8.53
C ARG A 110 -7.15 9.63 9.77
N ALA A 111 -6.83 8.70 10.67
CA ALA A 111 -7.61 8.51 11.89
C ALA A 111 -7.62 9.74 12.81
N LEU A 112 -6.63 10.63 12.68
CA LEU A 112 -6.59 11.93 13.37
C LEU A 112 -7.47 13.00 12.69
N VAL A 113 -7.77 12.85 11.40
CA VAL A 113 -8.59 13.80 10.63
C VAL A 113 -10.08 13.52 10.83
N ILE A 114 -10.47 12.25 10.75
CA ILE A 114 -11.87 11.83 10.68
C ILE A 114 -12.28 10.85 11.78
N GLY A 115 -11.47 10.76 12.84
CA GLY A 115 -11.69 9.89 13.99
C GLY A 115 -11.42 8.42 13.69
N ARG A 116 -11.11 7.64 14.72
CA ARG A 116 -11.13 6.17 14.61
C ARG A 116 -12.58 5.71 14.59
N SER A 117 -12.95 4.92 13.59
CA SER A 117 -14.26 4.26 13.58
C SER A 117 -14.33 3.33 14.79
N THR A 118 -15.02 3.74 15.85
CA THR A 118 -15.39 2.84 16.94
C THR A 118 -16.63 2.09 16.49
N SER A 119 -16.46 1.03 15.70
CA SER A 119 -17.47 -0.03 15.69
C SER A 119 -17.35 -0.76 17.03
N LYS A 120 -18.15 -0.34 18.01
CA LYS A 120 -18.41 -1.14 19.21
C LYS A 120 -19.53 -2.14 18.86
N PRO A 121 -19.43 -3.42 19.29
CA PRO A 121 -20.45 -4.44 19.04
C PRO A 121 -21.81 -4.07 19.65
#